data_AF-A0A9P5ZJ26-F1
#
_entry.id   AF-A0A9P5ZJ26-F1
#
_cell.length_a   1.000
_cell.length_b   1.000
_cell.length_c   1.000
_cell.angle_alpha   90.00
_cell.angle_beta   90.00
_cell.angle_gamma   90.00
#
_symmetry.space_group_name_H-M   'P 1'
#
loop_
_entity.id
_entity.type
_entity.pdbx_description
1 polymer ?
#
loop_
_entity_poly.entity_id
_entity_poly.type
_entity_poly.pdbx_seq_one_letter_code
_entity_poly.pdbx_strand_id
1 'polypeptide(L)'
;MACLLLPSCVGRGPHQPREAAGGHLKADEWRTFCTVNLPITLTRLWSGDSATTHERCMLKNFLHLVQAVRIASFREISNADVHAYEFHMHAYLTSLLSLYPGIKIVPNQHISLHFGEHLR
;
A
#
# COMPACT_ATOMS: atom_id res chain seq x y z
N MET A 1 -23.17 -5.95 4.31
CA MET A 1 -21.93 -5.78 3.51
C MET A 1 -21.91 -4.34 3.01
N ALA A 2 -20.94 -3.54 3.45
CA ALA A 2 -20.86 -2.15 3.01
C ALA A 2 -20.40 -2.10 1.55
N CYS A 3 -21.28 -1.64 0.65
CA CYS A 3 -20.98 -1.46 -0.76
C CYS A 3 -20.05 -0.25 -0.94
N LEU A 4 -18.89 -0.46 -1.54
CA LEU A 4 -17.91 0.60 -1.82
C LEU A 4 -18.23 1.15 -3.20
N LEU A 5 -18.86 2.34 -3.26
CA LEU A 5 -19.18 3.01 -4.52
C LEU A 5 -17.91 3.64 -5.08
N LEU A 6 -17.40 3.07 -6.18
CA LEU A 6 -16.23 3.60 -6.90
C LEU A 6 -16.70 4.47 -8.08
N PRO A 7 -16.02 5.59 -8.37
CA PRO A 7 -16.22 6.34 -9.61
C PRO A 7 -16.00 5.46 -10.84
N SER A 8 -16.68 5.74 -11.95
CA SER A 8 -16.57 4.96 -13.20
C SER A 8 -15.14 4.90 -13.78
N CYS A 9 -14.28 5.83 -13.39
CA CYS A 9 -12.88 5.91 -13.81
C CYS A 9 -11.93 4.98 -13.04
N VAL A 10 -12.41 4.31 -11.99
CA VAL A 10 -11.62 3.40 -11.16
C VAL A 10 -12.06 1.97 -11.48
N GLY A 11 -11.12 1.16 -12.00
CA GLY A 11 -11.38 -0.25 -12.28
C GLY A 11 -11.93 -0.95 -11.03
N ARG A 12 -13.00 -1.74 -11.18
CA ARG A 12 -13.52 -2.49 -10.03
C ARG A 12 -12.47 -3.50 -9.61
N GLY A 13 -12.12 -3.49 -8.32
CA GLY A 13 -11.29 -4.54 -7.75
C GLY A 13 -11.96 -5.91 -7.92
N PRO A 14 -11.19 -7.01 -7.94
CA PRO A 14 -11.73 -8.35 -8.07
C PRO A 14 -12.75 -8.65 -6.98
N HIS A 15 -13.86 -9.25 -7.38
CA HIS A 15 -14.90 -9.71 -6.45
C HIS A 15 -14.38 -10.87 -5.56
N GLN A 16 -13.40 -11.64 -6.03
CA GLN A 16 -12.75 -12.76 -5.32
C GLN A 16 -11.24 -12.80 -5.64
N PRO A 17 -10.34 -12.28 -4.77
CA PRO A 17 -8.90 -12.21 -5.05
C PRO A 17 -8.14 -13.55 -5.04
N ARG A 18 -8.82 -14.71 -4.91
CA ARG A 18 -8.15 -15.98 -4.57
C ARG A 18 -8.80 -17.26 -5.10
N GLU A 19 -9.78 -17.19 -6.01
CA GLU A 19 -10.30 -18.39 -6.67
C GLU A 19 -9.49 -18.68 -7.93
N ALA A 20 -9.06 -19.94 -8.10
CA ALA A 20 -8.35 -20.40 -9.30
C ALA A 20 -9.15 -20.22 -10.61
N ALA A 21 -10.44 -19.90 -10.52
CA ALA A 21 -11.34 -19.60 -11.64
C ALA A 21 -11.42 -18.10 -11.99
N GLY A 22 -10.96 -17.20 -11.10
CA GLY A 22 -10.88 -15.77 -11.34
C GLY A 22 -9.54 -15.45 -11.99
N GLY A 23 -9.55 -15.03 -13.25
CA GLY A 23 -8.34 -14.81 -14.05
C GLY A 23 -7.27 -13.94 -13.38
N HIS A 24 -6.06 -13.98 -13.96
CA HIS A 24 -4.91 -13.22 -13.47
C HIS A 24 -5.25 -11.73 -13.42
N LEU A 25 -5.12 -11.14 -12.24
CA LEU A 25 -5.30 -9.71 -12.05
C LEU A 25 -4.28 -8.92 -12.86
N LYS A 26 -4.77 -7.97 -13.66
CA LYS A 26 -3.92 -7.02 -14.39
C LYS A 26 -3.23 -6.09 -13.39
N ALA A 27 -2.07 -5.56 -13.78
CA ALA A 27 -1.29 -4.66 -12.92
C ALA A 27 -2.10 -3.46 -12.39
N ASP A 28 -3.01 -2.91 -13.20
CA ASP A 28 -3.88 -1.81 -12.80
C ASP A 28 -4.97 -2.22 -11.79
N GLU A 29 -5.48 -3.45 -11.88
CA GLU A 29 -6.44 -4.01 -10.93
C GLU A 29 -5.76 -4.26 -9.58
N TRP A 30 -4.53 -4.79 -9.59
CA TRP A 30 -3.70 -4.91 -8.38
C TRP A 30 -3.43 -3.55 -7.73
N ARG A 31 -3.07 -2.54 -8.53
CA ARG A 31 -2.85 -1.19 -8.03
C ARG A 31 -4.11 -0.66 -7.34
N THR A 32 -5.25 -0.70 -8.03
CA THR A 32 -6.53 -0.21 -7.49
C THR A 32 -6.96 -0.96 -6.23
N PHE A 33 -6.77 -2.28 -6.20
CA PHE A 33 -7.04 -3.08 -5.01
C PHE A 33 -6.18 -2.63 -3.82
N CYS A 34 -4.87 -2.50 -4.02
CA CYS A 34 -3.92 -2.16 -2.97
C CYS A 34 -3.97 -0.69 -2.53
N THR A 35 -4.31 0.26 -3.40
CA THR A 35 -4.29 1.70 -3.08
C THR A 35 -5.66 2.30 -2.78
N VAL A 36 -6.76 1.59 -3.06
CA VAL A 36 -8.12 2.08 -2.80
C VAL A 36 -8.89 1.12 -1.89
N ASN A 37 -9.05 -0.13 -2.30
CA ASN A 37 -9.92 -1.08 -1.60
C ASN A 37 -9.35 -1.52 -0.23
N LEU A 38 -8.07 -1.88 -0.20
CA LEU A 38 -7.40 -2.31 1.03
C LEU A 38 -7.27 -1.17 2.06
N PRO A 39 -6.83 0.05 1.72
CA PRO A 39 -6.74 1.15 2.69
C PRO A 39 -8.08 1.46 3.35
N ILE A 40 -9.18 1.47 2.59
CA ILE A 40 -10.51 1.73 3.14
C ILE A 40 -10.95 0.59 4.07
N THR A 41 -10.79 -0.65 3.62
CA THR A 41 -11.20 -1.83 4.40
C THR A 41 -10.39 -1.96 5.69
N LEU A 42 -9.05 -1.89 5.60
CA LEU A 42 -8.17 -2.03 6.74
C LEU A 42 -8.31 -0.85 7.72
N THR A 43 -8.58 0.36 7.23
CA THR A 43 -8.89 1.49 8.13
C THR A 43 -10.15 1.20 8.94
N ARG A 44 -11.22 0.70 8.33
CA ARG A 44 -12.46 0.37 9.06
C ARG A 44 -12.25 -0.72 10.12
N LEU A 45 -11.38 -1.70 9.84
CA LEU A 45 -11.10 -2.79 10.77
C LEU A 45 -10.15 -2.38 11.89
N TRP A 46 -9.12 -1.58 11.59
CA TRP A 46 -7.97 -1.38 12.48
C TRP A 46 -7.78 0.05 12.99
N SER A 47 -8.70 0.97 12.71
CA SER A 47 -8.66 2.35 13.26
C SER A 47 -9.65 2.62 14.40
N GLY A 48 -10.64 1.75 14.59
CA GLY A 48 -11.70 1.93 15.60
C GLY A 48 -11.22 1.73 17.04
N ASP A 49 -12.06 2.08 18.02
CA ASP A 49 -11.72 2.02 19.46
C ASP A 49 -11.38 0.60 19.94
N SER A 50 -12.00 -0.42 19.34
CA SER A 50 -11.72 -1.83 19.63
C SER A 50 -10.42 -2.35 19.02
N ALA A 51 -9.76 -1.60 18.14
CA ALA A 51 -8.54 -2.05 17.48
C ALA A 51 -7.34 -2.01 18.44
N THR A 52 -6.61 -3.11 18.48
CA THR A 52 -5.39 -3.25 19.29
C THR A 52 -4.29 -2.29 18.80
N THR A 53 -3.32 -1.99 19.67
CA THR A 53 -2.15 -1.20 19.28
C THR A 53 -1.39 -1.85 18.12
N HIS A 54 -1.28 -3.18 18.11
CA HIS A 54 -0.61 -3.92 17.05
C HIS A 54 -1.30 -3.74 15.70
N GLU A 55 -2.64 -3.86 15.64
CA GLU A 55 -3.42 -3.62 14.42
C GLU A 55 -3.29 -2.20 13.89
N ARG A 56 -3.30 -1.20 14.78
CA ARG A 56 -3.07 0.20 14.38
C ARG A 56 -1.67 0.39 13.80
N CYS A 57 -0.66 -0.27 14.36
CA CYS A 57 0.70 -0.24 13.83
C CYS A 57 0.79 -0.94 12.45
N MET A 58 0.12 -2.09 12.26
CA MET A 58 0.04 -2.77 10.96
C MET A 58 -0.65 -1.88 9.92
N LEU A 59 -1.77 -1.25 10.28
CA LEU A 59 -2.46 -0.29 9.40
C LEU A 59 -1.53 0.85 9.00
N LYS A 60 -0.85 1.47 9.98
CA LYS A 60 0.08 2.57 9.72
C LYS A 60 1.21 2.14 8.79
N ASN A 61 1.82 0.97 9.05
CA ASN A 61 2.85 0.39 8.19
C ASN A 61 2.36 0.23 6.75
N PHE A 62 1.16 -0.34 6.56
CA PHE A 62 0.55 -0.50 5.25
C PHE A 62 0.27 0.83 4.55
N LEU A 63 -0.22 1.84 5.29
CA LEU A 63 -0.48 3.17 4.73
C LEU A 63 0.80 3.89 4.28
N HIS A 64 1.94 3.66 4.94
CA HIS A 64 3.23 4.16 4.44
C HIS A 64 3.55 3.56 3.06
N LEU A 65 3.36 2.24 2.87
CA LEU A 65 3.56 1.60 1.57
C LEU A 65 2.62 2.16 0.49
N VAL A 66 1.33 2.31 0.83
CA VAL A 66 0.32 2.86 -0.10
C VAL A 66 0.69 4.27 -0.58
N GLN A 67 1.14 5.12 0.35
CA GLN A 67 1.54 6.49 0.02
C GLN A 67 2.78 6.52 -0.88
N ALA A 68 3.78 5.68 -0.61
CA ALA A 68 4.95 5.56 -1.48
C ALA A 68 4.56 5.11 -2.91
N VAL A 69 3.71 4.08 -3.05
CA VAL A 69 3.23 3.60 -4.35
C VAL A 69 2.43 4.68 -5.09
N ARG A 70 1.59 5.44 -4.37
CA ARG A 70 0.81 6.53 -4.94
C ARG A 70 1.70 7.63 -5.51
N ILE A 71 2.72 8.06 -4.76
CA ILE A 71 3.68 9.08 -5.21
C ILE A 71 4.45 8.59 -6.43
N ALA A 72 4.96 7.35 -6.39
CA ALA A 72 5.63 6.71 -7.51
C ALA A 72 4.75 6.58 -8.78
N SER A 73 3.43 6.74 -8.65
CA SER A 73 2.47 6.68 -9.75
C SER A 73 2.07 8.07 -10.31
N PHE A 74 2.64 9.16 -9.78
CA PHE A 74 2.35 10.50 -10.30
C PHE A 74 2.94 10.69 -11.71
N ARG A 75 2.26 11.52 -12.52
CA ARG A 75 2.73 11.85 -13.88
C ARG A 75 3.85 12.89 -13.86
N GLU A 76 3.79 13.80 -12.90
CA GLU A 76 4.78 14.83 -12.65
C GLU A 76 5.15 14.72 -11.18
N ILE A 77 6.45 14.70 -10.88
CA ILE A 77 6.99 14.48 -9.55
C ILE A 77 7.86 15.68 -9.20
N SER A 78 7.59 16.30 -8.06
CA SER A 78 8.43 17.37 -7.52
C SER A 78 9.48 16.81 -6.55
N ASN A 79 10.52 17.60 -6.24
CA ASN A 79 11.48 17.22 -5.21
C ASN A 79 10.82 16.98 -3.83
N ALA A 80 9.73 17.67 -3.51
CA ALA A 80 8.99 17.43 -2.28
C ALA A 80 8.33 16.05 -2.28
N ASP A 81 7.82 15.61 -3.44
CA ASP A 81 7.24 14.28 -3.61
C ASP A 81 8.30 13.18 -3.48
N VAL A 82 9.50 13.38 -4.04
CA VAL A 82 10.62 12.44 -3.88
C VAL A 82 10.99 12.27 -2.41
N HIS A 83 11.14 13.36 -1.66
CA HIS A 83 11.41 13.28 -0.21
C HIS A 83 10.28 12.57 0.55
N ALA A 84 9.02 12.83 0.17
CA ALA A 84 7.88 12.13 0.75
C ALA A 84 7.91 10.62 0.45
N TYR A 85 8.27 10.23 -0.79
CA TYR A 85 8.46 8.83 -1.17
C TYR A 85 9.53 8.15 -0.31
N GLU A 86 10.71 8.74 -0.20
CA GLU A 86 11.85 8.21 0.57
C GLU A 86 11.47 8.05 2.05
N PHE A 87 10.80 9.06 2.62
CA PHE A 87 10.28 9.00 3.99
C PHE A 87 9.31 7.83 4.18
N HIS A 88 8.32 7.71 3.30
CA HIS A 88 7.31 6.67 3.40
C HIS A 88 7.90 5.26 3.23
N MET A 89 8.81 5.06 2.27
CA MET A 89 9.48 3.78 2.07
C MET A 89 10.35 3.37 3.25
N HIS A 90 11.13 4.31 3.79
CA HIS A 90 11.96 4.05 4.96
C HIS A 90 11.11 3.71 6.20
N ALA A 91 10.05 4.48 6.45
CA ALA A 91 9.13 4.23 7.55
C ALA A 91 8.42 2.88 7.42
N TYR A 92 8.01 2.50 6.20
CA TYR A 92 7.44 1.18 5.90
C TYR A 92 8.41 0.06 6.26
N LEU A 93 9.64 0.04 5.72
CA LEU A 93 10.56 -1.08 5.96
C LEU A 93 11.04 -1.15 7.42
N THR A 94 11.29 -0.01 8.05
CA THR A 94 11.71 0.03 9.46
C THR A 94 10.62 -0.52 10.37
N SER A 95 9.37 -0.09 10.19
CA SER A 95 8.26 -0.59 11.01
C SER A 95 7.86 -2.02 10.65
N LEU A 96 8.12 -2.48 9.42
CA LEU A 96 7.90 -3.87 9.00
C LEU A 96 8.78 -4.82 9.81
N LEU A 97 10.07 -4.50 9.96
CA LEU A 97 11.02 -5.29 10.78
C LEU A 97 10.59 -5.36 12.25
N SER A 98 10.10 -4.25 12.80
CA SER A 98 9.64 -4.19 14.20
C SER A 98 8.31 -4.94 14.42
N LEU A 99 7.41 -4.92 13.43
CA LEU A 99 6.09 -5.54 13.52
C LEU A 99 6.13 -7.07 13.39
N TYR A 100 7.05 -7.59 12.59
CA TYR A 100 7.12 -9.02 12.27
C TYR A 100 8.52 -9.56 12.58
N PRO A 101 8.78 -9.96 13.84
CA PRO A 101 10.07 -10.52 14.22
C PRO A 101 10.46 -11.72 13.36
N GLY A 102 11.70 -11.76 12.89
CA GLY A 102 12.25 -12.86 12.08
C GLY A 102 12.11 -12.70 10.57
N ILE A 103 11.41 -11.67 10.08
CA ILE A 103 11.45 -11.35 8.65
C ILE A 103 12.81 -10.73 8.28
N LYS A 104 13.16 -10.85 7.00
CA LYS A 104 14.30 -10.16 6.41
C LYS A 104 13.81 -9.31 5.23
N ILE A 105 14.44 -8.17 5.03
CA ILE A 105 14.19 -7.35 3.83
C ILE A 105 14.64 -8.15 2.62
N VAL A 106 13.73 -8.35 1.66
CA VAL A 106 14.03 -9.04 0.40
C VAL A 106 14.60 -8.06 -0.65
N PRO A 107 15.30 -8.54 -1.69
CA PRO A 107 15.94 -7.65 -2.68
C PRO A 107 15.00 -6.60 -3.28
N ASN A 108 13.77 -6.97 -3.64
CA ASN A 108 12.80 -6.02 -4.20
C ASN A 108 12.42 -4.90 -3.22
N GLN A 109 12.33 -5.22 -1.93
CA GLN A 109 12.07 -4.24 -0.88
C GLN A 109 13.29 -3.36 -0.61
N HIS A 110 14.50 -3.89 -0.76
CA HIS A 110 15.71 -3.10 -0.64
C HIS A 110 15.84 -2.12 -1.83
N ILE A 111 15.63 -2.60 -3.06
CA ILE A 111 15.74 -1.80 -4.28
C ILE A 111 14.73 -0.65 -4.29
N SER A 112 13.55 -0.82 -3.71
CA SER A 112 12.56 0.26 -3.63
C SER A 112 13.02 1.45 -2.78
N LEU A 113 14.02 1.31 -1.90
CA LEU A 113 14.64 2.45 -1.22
C LEU A 113 15.40 3.37 -2.19
N HIS A 114 15.94 2.82 -3.28
CA HIS A 114 16.69 3.56 -4.30
C HIS A 114 15.79 4.12 -5.42
N PHE A 115 14.50 3.82 -5.39
CA PHE A 115 13.61 4.30 -6.44
C PHE A 115 13.45 5.83 -6.40
N GLY A 116 13.62 6.47 -5.25
CA GLY A 116 13.65 7.94 -5.13
C GLY A 116 14.71 8.60 -6.02
N GLU A 117 15.84 7.95 -6.26
CA GLU A 117 16.89 8.44 -7.17
C GLU A 117 16.42 8.46 -8.64
N HIS A 118 15.50 7.57 -9.01
CA HIS A 118 14.94 7.47 -10.36
C HIS A 118 13.72 8.38 -10.56
N LEU A 119 13.20 8.95 -9.48
CA LEU A 119 12.05 9.87 -9.49
C LEU A 119 12.47 11.35 -9.58
N ARG A 120 13.76 11.66 -9.45
CA ARG A 120 14.33 13.01 -9.64
C ARG A 120 14.58 13.31 -11.11
#